data_AF-A0A661C049-F1
#
_entry.id   AF-A0A661C049-F1
#
_cell.length_a   1.000
_cell.length_b   1.000
_cell.length_c   1.000
_cell.angle_alpha   90.00
_cell.angle_beta   90.00
_cell.angle_gamma   90.00
#
_symmetry.space_group_name_H-M   'P 1'
#
loop_
_entity.id
_entity.type
_entity.pdbx_description
1 polymer ?
#
loop_
_entity_poly.entity_id
_entity_poly.type
_entity_poly.pdbx_seq_one_letter_code
_entity_poly.pdbx_strand_id
1 'polypeptide(L)'
;MSVSEREIFLRHELVVEEKVDGANLGISFDGEAHIRCQNRGEYLQYPFTGQWKKLSEWLTPKTDILFEKLTDRYILFGEWCYARHSVSYGRLPDWFLGFDIFDKGNLKFLSCPRRDAVFYDIDISGIPVIKKGRFTLPTLERTLSISRLSDNQAEGIYLRFDQGDWLKQRAKLVRPEFIQAVGEHWLQKGIKANQLKQGAQV
;
A
#
# COMPACT_ATOMS: atom_id res chain seq x y z
N MET A 1 -18.50 7.98 -4.17
CA MET A 1 -18.58 9.17 -3.30
C MET A 1 -19.42 10.20 -4.03
N SER A 2 -20.49 10.67 -3.40
CA SER A 2 -21.33 11.74 -3.94
C SER A 2 -20.57 13.07 -3.97
N VAL A 3 -21.10 14.06 -4.68
CA VAL A 3 -20.52 15.41 -4.71
C VAL A 3 -20.47 16.01 -3.30
N SER A 4 -21.55 15.90 -2.53
CA SER A 4 -21.64 16.44 -1.17
C SER A 4 -20.65 15.76 -0.21
N GLU A 5 -20.52 14.43 -0.28
CA GLU A 5 -19.52 13.69 0.51
C GLU A 5 -18.09 14.13 0.17
N ARG A 6 -17.80 14.34 -1.11
CA ARG A 6 -16.50 14.82 -1.58
C ARG A 6 -16.19 16.22 -1.07
N GLU A 7 -17.15 17.13 -1.16
CA GLU A 7 -16.99 18.48 -0.65
C GLU A 7 -16.73 18.51 0.85
N ILE A 8 -17.44 17.69 1.63
CA ILE A 8 -17.19 17.55 3.07
C ILE A 8 -15.79 16.98 3.31
N PHE A 9 -15.41 15.91 2.61
CA PHE A 9 -14.09 15.29 2.75
C PHE A 9 -12.94 16.27 2.46
N LEU A 10 -13.07 17.07 1.39
CA LEU A 10 -12.06 18.05 0.98
C LEU A 10 -11.96 19.28 1.91
N ARG A 11 -12.89 19.45 2.87
CA ARG A 11 -12.77 20.46 3.94
C ARG A 11 -11.79 20.06 5.03
N HIS A 12 -11.28 18.83 5.03
CA HIS A 12 -10.28 18.40 5.99
C HIS A 12 -8.86 18.66 5.49
N GLU A 13 -7.90 18.64 6.41
CA GLU A 13 -6.49 18.51 6.04
C GLU A 13 -6.22 17.05 5.69
N LEU A 14 -5.65 16.82 4.52
CA LEU A 14 -5.45 15.50 3.95
C LEU A 14 -3.96 15.17 3.84
N VAL A 15 -3.64 13.90 4.04
CA VAL A 15 -2.38 13.31 3.57
C VAL A 15 -2.64 12.69 2.21
N VAL A 16 -1.83 13.09 1.22
CA VAL A 16 -1.86 12.57 -0.15
C VAL A 16 -0.66 11.66 -0.33
N GLU A 17 -0.91 10.40 -0.66
CA GLU A 17 0.10 9.36 -0.87
C GLU A 17 -0.01 8.82 -2.29
N GLU A 18 1.08 8.33 -2.85
CA GLU A 18 1.05 7.68 -4.16
C GLU A 18 0.22 6.41 -4.07
N LYS A 19 -0.72 6.25 -5.01
CA LYS A 19 -1.36 4.97 -5.20
C LYS A 19 -0.42 4.10 -6.04
N VAL A 20 0.18 3.11 -5.38
CA VAL A 20 1.07 2.13 -6.02
C VAL A 20 0.23 1.01 -6.64
N ASP A 21 0.70 0.53 -7.79
CA ASP A 21 0.07 -0.49 -8.63
C ASP A 21 0.76 -1.85 -8.41
N GLY A 22 0.18 -2.69 -7.55
CA GLY A 22 0.67 -4.03 -7.31
C GLY A 22 -0.46 -4.94 -6.84
N ALA A 23 -0.09 -5.92 -6.01
CA ALA A 23 -1.06 -6.79 -5.35
C ALA A 23 -1.20 -6.39 -3.89
N ASN A 24 -2.42 -6.04 -3.48
CA ASN A 24 -2.68 -5.81 -2.06
C ASN A 24 -2.35 -7.06 -1.22
N LEU A 25 -1.58 -6.86 -0.16
CA LEU A 25 -1.18 -7.88 0.79
C LEU A 25 -1.44 -7.41 2.22
N GLY A 26 -2.13 -8.24 3.00
CA GLY A 26 -2.26 -8.14 4.45
C GLY A 26 -1.41 -9.20 5.13
N ILE A 27 -0.73 -8.82 6.21
CA ILE A 27 0.11 -9.69 7.05
C ILE A 27 -0.34 -9.52 8.49
N SER A 28 -0.58 -10.61 9.19
CA SER A 28 -0.96 -10.63 10.60
C SER A 28 -0.57 -11.95 11.25
N PHE A 29 -0.73 -12.05 12.57
CA PHE A 29 -0.65 -13.32 13.28
C PHE A 29 -2.01 -13.68 13.90
N ASP A 30 -2.27 -14.99 13.99
CA ASP A 30 -3.36 -15.50 14.81
C ASP A 30 -2.93 -15.71 16.27
N GLY A 31 -3.87 -16.12 17.13
CA GLY A 31 -3.61 -16.30 18.56
C GLY A 31 -2.64 -17.44 18.90
N GLU A 32 -2.27 -18.25 17.90
CA GLU A 32 -1.27 -19.33 18.03
C GLU A 32 0.10 -18.89 17.48
N ALA A 33 0.27 -17.59 17.19
CA ALA A 33 1.48 -17.01 16.61
C ALA A 33 1.81 -17.51 15.20
N HIS A 34 0.83 -18.05 14.46
CA HIS A 34 1.04 -18.39 13.06
C HIS A 34 0.88 -17.15 12.17
N ILE A 35 1.84 -16.94 11.27
CA ILE A 35 1.76 -15.87 10.29
C ILE A 35 0.66 -16.15 9.26
N ARG A 36 -0.15 -15.14 8.97
CA ARG A 36 -1.27 -15.17 8.03
C ARG A 36 -1.05 -14.09 6.98
N CYS A 37 -0.99 -14.51 5.71
CA CYS A 37 -0.95 -13.60 4.57
C CYS A 37 -2.29 -13.64 3.83
N GLN A 38 -2.79 -12.49 3.38
CA GLN A 38 -4.06 -12.38 2.67
C GLN A 38 -3.99 -11.39 1.52
N ASN A 39 -4.70 -11.66 0.44
CA ASN A 39 -5.01 -10.65 -0.57
C ASN A 39 -6.40 -10.04 -0.29
N ARG A 40 -7.00 -9.34 -1.26
CA ARG A 40 -8.34 -8.74 -1.09
C ARG A 40 -9.48 -9.75 -0.93
N GLY A 41 -9.34 -10.96 -1.47
CA GLY A 41 -10.41 -11.96 -1.54
C GLY A 41 -10.23 -13.14 -0.60
N GLU A 42 -9.00 -13.52 -0.27
CA GLU A 42 -8.71 -14.76 0.46
C GLU A 42 -7.36 -14.74 1.19
N TYR A 43 -7.20 -15.69 2.12
CA TYR A 43 -5.91 -16.02 2.72
C TYR A 43 -5.05 -16.82 1.76
N LEU A 44 -3.79 -16.43 1.62
CA LEU A 44 -2.82 -17.10 0.77
C LEU A 44 -2.41 -18.44 1.40
N GLN A 45 -2.32 -19.47 0.57
CA GLN A 45 -1.91 -20.81 1.00
C GLN A 45 -0.43 -21.05 0.66
N TYR A 46 0.26 -21.73 1.57
CA TYR A 46 1.62 -22.22 1.34
C TYR A 46 1.58 -23.56 0.57
N PRO A 47 2.49 -23.82 -0.39
CA PRO A 47 3.55 -22.94 -0.87
C PRO A 47 3.01 -21.80 -1.75
N PHE A 48 3.58 -20.60 -1.60
CA PHE A 48 3.18 -19.45 -2.40
C PHE A 48 3.58 -19.62 -3.86
N THR A 49 2.64 -19.35 -4.78
CA THR A 49 2.84 -19.49 -6.23
C THR A 49 2.55 -18.18 -6.97
N GLY A 50 2.86 -18.15 -8.26
CA GLY A 50 2.58 -17.00 -9.12
C GLY A 50 3.27 -15.72 -8.62
N GLN A 51 2.51 -14.64 -8.48
CA GLN A 51 3.05 -13.35 -8.01
C GLN A 51 3.54 -13.38 -6.56
N TRP A 52 3.17 -14.40 -5.80
CA TRP A 52 3.52 -14.59 -4.39
C TRP A 52 4.76 -15.44 -4.19
N LYS A 53 5.37 -16.00 -5.25
CA LYS A 53 6.48 -16.97 -5.14
C LYS A 53 7.71 -16.48 -4.36
N LYS A 54 7.91 -15.14 -4.28
CA LYS A 54 9.00 -14.49 -3.53
C LYS A 54 8.60 -14.10 -2.10
N LEU A 55 7.35 -14.32 -1.70
CA LEU A 55 6.84 -13.89 -0.42
C LEU A 55 7.51 -14.64 0.75
N SER A 56 7.75 -15.94 0.64
CA SER A 56 8.46 -16.69 1.70
C SER A 56 9.88 -16.17 1.93
N GLU A 57 10.61 -15.89 0.85
CA GLU A 57 11.97 -15.33 0.88
C GLU A 57 11.99 -13.96 1.57
N TRP A 58 10.99 -13.10 1.29
CA TRP A 58 10.87 -11.78 1.90
C TRP A 58 10.41 -11.83 3.37
N LEU A 59 9.51 -12.77 3.73
CA LEU A 59 8.98 -12.91 5.09
C LEU A 59 9.99 -13.50 6.07
N THR A 60 10.77 -14.49 5.63
CA THR A 60 11.68 -15.24 6.50
C THR A 60 12.56 -14.34 7.38
N PRO A 61 13.32 -13.37 6.84
CA PRO A 61 14.17 -12.51 7.67
C PRO A 61 13.40 -11.51 8.55
N LYS A 62 12.12 -11.26 8.28
CA LYS A 62 11.29 -10.27 8.98
C LYS A 62 10.31 -10.88 9.98
N THR A 63 10.18 -12.21 10.02
CA THR A 63 9.09 -12.88 10.76
C THR A 63 9.13 -12.55 12.25
N ASP A 64 10.31 -12.56 12.87
CA ASP A 64 10.47 -12.31 14.30
C ASP A 64 10.08 -10.87 14.68
N ILE A 65 10.59 -9.86 13.95
CA ILE A 65 10.27 -8.46 14.23
C ILE A 65 8.79 -8.14 13.90
N LEU A 66 8.23 -8.76 12.86
CA LEU A 66 6.81 -8.66 12.55
C LEU A 66 5.96 -9.24 13.69
N PHE A 67 6.35 -10.40 14.24
CA PHE A 67 5.63 -10.99 15.35
C PHE A 67 5.69 -10.12 16.60
N GLU A 68 6.88 -9.63 16.97
CA GLU A 68 7.08 -8.77 18.14
C GLU A 68 6.22 -7.50 18.08
N LYS A 69 6.12 -6.88 16.90
CA LYS A 69 5.45 -5.57 16.74
C LYS A 69 3.97 -5.68 16.38
N LEU A 70 3.56 -6.67 15.60
CA LEU A 70 2.15 -6.84 15.21
C LEU A 70 1.36 -7.63 16.23
N THR A 71 2.01 -8.60 16.88
CA THR A 71 1.39 -9.63 17.73
C THR A 71 0.16 -10.24 17.05
N ASP A 72 -0.81 -10.70 17.82
CA ASP A 72 -2.17 -10.99 17.37
C ASP A 72 -3.06 -9.74 17.34
N ARG A 73 -2.53 -8.50 17.44
CA ARG A 73 -3.34 -7.27 17.51
C ARG A 73 -3.48 -6.57 16.17
N TYR A 74 -2.42 -6.49 15.39
CA TYR A 74 -2.36 -5.66 14.20
C TYR A 74 -2.40 -6.48 12.90
N ILE A 75 -2.96 -5.87 11.86
CA ILE A 75 -2.80 -6.32 10.48
C ILE A 75 -2.01 -5.25 9.73
N LEU A 76 -0.85 -5.62 9.22
CA LEU A 76 -0.03 -4.80 8.33
C LEU A 76 -0.58 -4.92 6.92
N PHE A 77 -0.99 -3.80 6.33
CA PHE A 77 -1.41 -3.73 4.94
C PHE A 77 -0.39 -2.97 4.09
N GLY A 78 -0.09 -3.54 2.93
CA GLY A 78 0.79 -2.93 1.95
C GLY A 78 0.50 -3.41 0.54
N GLU A 79 1.26 -2.84 -0.40
CA GLU A 79 1.25 -3.22 -1.80
C GLU A 79 2.47 -4.10 -2.08
N TRP A 80 2.21 -5.33 -2.53
CA TRP A 80 3.21 -6.28 -2.99
C TRP A 80 3.50 -6.04 -4.47
N CYS A 81 4.69 -5.51 -4.74
CA CYS A 81 5.13 -5.02 -6.04
C CYS A 81 6.17 -5.94 -6.69
N TYR A 82 6.32 -7.20 -6.28
CA TYR A 82 7.22 -8.13 -6.96
C TYR A 82 6.85 -8.29 -8.44
N ALA A 83 5.60 -8.66 -8.72
CA ALA A 83 5.09 -8.75 -10.08
C ALA A 83 4.77 -7.34 -10.60
N ARG A 84 5.20 -7.05 -11.83
CA ARG A 84 4.81 -5.87 -12.57
C ARG A 84 3.34 -5.98 -12.97
N HIS A 85 2.57 -4.96 -12.60
CA HIS A 85 1.21 -4.73 -13.07
C HIS A 85 1.21 -3.81 -14.29
N SER A 86 0.41 -2.77 -14.30
CA SER A 86 0.36 -1.82 -15.41
C SER A 86 1.56 -0.86 -15.36
N VAL A 87 1.93 -0.39 -14.17
CA VAL A 87 3.12 0.45 -13.95
C VAL A 87 4.37 -0.42 -13.84
N SER A 88 5.42 -0.06 -14.58
CA SER A 88 6.74 -0.66 -14.43
C SER A 88 7.54 0.11 -13.39
N TYR A 89 7.89 -0.53 -12.27
CA TYR A 89 8.71 0.10 -11.25
C TYR A 89 10.19 -0.22 -11.40
N GLY A 90 11.01 0.82 -11.34
CA GLY A 90 12.47 0.78 -11.53
C GLY A 90 13.27 1.14 -10.29
N ARG A 91 12.62 1.67 -9.25
CA ARG A 91 13.27 2.25 -8.06
C ARG A 91 12.54 1.89 -6.77
N LEU A 92 11.95 0.69 -6.68
CA LEU A 92 11.28 0.25 -5.46
C LEU A 92 12.28 0.16 -4.30
N PRO A 93 11.99 0.72 -3.12
CA PRO A 93 12.85 0.54 -1.96
C PRO A 93 12.78 -0.88 -1.38
N ASP A 94 11.64 -1.56 -1.55
CA ASP A 94 11.37 -2.94 -1.19
C ASP A 94 10.24 -3.48 -2.11
N TRP A 95 10.08 -4.80 -2.25
CA TRP A 95 8.94 -5.41 -2.92
C TRP A 95 7.63 -5.22 -2.17
N PHE A 96 7.65 -4.97 -0.85
CA PHE A 96 6.45 -4.64 -0.09
C PHE A 96 6.48 -3.20 0.38
N LEU A 97 5.45 -2.42 0.03
CA LEU A 97 5.30 -1.04 0.48
C LEU A 97 4.10 -0.92 1.43
N GLY A 98 4.35 -0.62 2.70
CA GLY A 98 3.31 -0.45 3.71
C GLY A 98 2.43 0.76 3.43
N PHE A 99 1.11 0.63 3.59
CA PHE A 99 0.20 1.77 3.47
C PHE A 99 -0.81 1.93 4.62
N ASP A 100 -1.08 0.86 5.37
CA ASP A 100 -2.00 0.90 6.50
C ASP A 100 -1.63 -0.10 7.60
N ILE A 101 -2.04 0.20 8.84
CA ILE A 101 -2.11 -0.75 9.94
C ILE A 101 -3.55 -0.76 10.45
N PHE A 102 -4.14 -1.94 10.57
CA PHE A 102 -5.46 -2.14 11.19
C PHE A 102 -5.30 -2.69 12.60
N ASP A 103 -5.90 -2.03 13.59
CA ASP A 103 -5.99 -2.47 14.98
C ASP A 103 -7.24 -3.36 15.14
N LYS A 104 -7.05 -4.67 15.32
CA LYS A 104 -8.15 -5.62 15.48
C LYS A 104 -8.94 -5.39 16.78
N GLY A 105 -8.29 -4.88 17.83
CA GLY A 105 -8.95 -4.61 19.12
C GLY A 105 -9.89 -3.41 19.05
N ASN A 106 -9.53 -2.38 18.29
CA ASN A 106 -10.34 -1.16 18.13
C ASN A 106 -11.18 -1.14 16.84
N LEU A 107 -10.98 -2.11 15.95
CA LEU A 107 -11.59 -2.21 14.63
C LEU A 107 -11.39 -0.94 13.78
N LYS A 108 -10.19 -0.36 13.86
CA LYS A 108 -9.86 0.92 13.22
C LYS A 108 -8.47 0.88 12.59
N PHE A 109 -8.32 1.63 11.52
CA PHE A 109 -7.01 1.90 10.93
C PHE A 109 -6.28 2.99 11.73
N LEU A 110 -4.98 2.82 11.93
CA LEU A 110 -4.15 3.80 12.62
C LEU A 110 -4.03 5.11 11.80
N SER A 111 -3.87 6.23 12.49
CA SER A 111 -3.43 7.49 11.87
C SER A 111 -2.02 7.36 11.29
N CYS A 112 -1.68 8.22 10.33
CA CYS A 112 -0.36 8.25 9.69
C CYS A 112 0.79 8.26 10.72
N PRO A 113 0.81 9.12 11.77
CA PRO A 113 1.91 9.09 12.73
C PRO A 113 2.08 7.74 13.45
N ARG A 114 0.97 7.11 13.86
CA ARG A 114 1.02 5.80 14.54
C ARG A 114 1.39 4.67 13.58
N ARG A 115 0.86 4.69 12.36
CA ARG A 115 1.22 3.77 11.27
C ARG A 115 2.70 3.86 10.94
N ASP A 116 3.21 5.08 10.75
CA ASP A 116 4.60 5.34 10.35
C ASP A 116 5.57 4.93 11.47
N ALA A 117 5.18 5.09 12.75
CA ALA A 117 5.93 4.56 13.88
C ALA A 117 6.04 3.04 13.85
N VAL A 118 4.93 2.32 13.54
CA VAL A 118 4.98 0.87 13.35
C VAL A 118 5.91 0.52 12.19
N PHE A 119 5.78 1.16 11.03
CA PHE A 119 6.63 0.91 9.86
C PHE A 119 8.12 1.08 10.15
N TYR A 120 8.48 2.15 10.88
CA TYR A 120 9.85 2.38 11.33
C TYR A 120 10.36 1.24 12.23
N ASP A 121 9.55 0.81 13.20
CA ASP A 121 9.90 -0.25 14.15
C ASP A 121 10.12 -1.63 13.51
N ILE A 122 9.48 -1.91 12.36
CA ILE A 122 9.61 -3.17 11.62
C ILE A 122 10.45 -3.06 10.34
N ASP A 123 11.12 -1.93 10.13
CA ASP A 123 11.91 -1.62 8.93
C ASP A 123 11.15 -1.82 7.60
N ILE A 124 9.90 -1.35 7.56
CA ILE A 124 9.07 -1.39 6.35
C ILE A 124 9.02 -0.01 5.70
N SER A 125 9.33 0.04 4.41
CA SER A 125 9.14 1.24 3.60
C SER A 125 7.65 1.51 3.37
N GLY A 126 7.18 2.69 3.76
CA GLY A 126 5.84 3.15 3.44
C GLY A 126 5.69 3.55 1.97
N ILE A 127 4.45 3.60 1.47
CA ILE A 127 4.14 4.23 0.19
C ILE A 127 4.53 5.72 0.20
N PRO A 128 4.98 6.30 -0.93
CA PRO A 128 5.46 7.69 -0.94
C PRO A 128 4.38 8.71 -0.55
N VAL A 129 4.66 9.52 0.48
CA VAL A 129 3.83 10.68 0.82
C VAL A 129 4.10 11.80 -0.18
N ILE A 130 3.10 12.17 -0.97
CA ILE A 130 3.23 13.21 -1.99
C ILE A 130 3.15 14.61 -1.37
N LYS A 131 2.09 14.86 -0.60
CA LYS A 131 1.83 16.17 0.00
C LYS A 131 0.89 16.06 1.19
N LYS A 132 0.93 17.04 2.09
CA LYS A 132 -0.03 17.21 3.19
C LYS A 132 -0.63 18.62 3.11
N GLY A 133 -1.91 18.76 3.43
CA GLY A 133 -2.58 20.06 3.43
C GLY A 133 -4.06 20.01 3.04
N ARG A 134 -4.64 21.17 2.76
CA ARG A 134 -6.01 21.30 2.25
C ARG A 134 -5.99 21.38 0.73
N PHE A 135 -6.94 20.71 0.08
CA PHE A 135 -6.96 20.57 -1.36
C PHE A 135 -8.35 20.79 -1.94
N THR A 136 -8.38 21.28 -3.17
CA THR A 136 -9.56 21.19 -4.05
C THR A 136 -9.36 20.05 -5.04
N LEU A 137 -10.45 19.55 -5.64
CA LEU A 137 -10.35 18.50 -6.66
C LEU A 137 -9.39 18.87 -7.82
N PRO A 138 -9.46 20.08 -8.42
CA PRO A 138 -8.50 20.48 -9.47
C PRO A 138 -7.04 20.45 -9.00
N THR A 139 -6.76 20.79 -7.73
CA THR A 139 -5.39 20.71 -7.20
C THR A 139 -4.91 19.27 -7.00
N LEU A 140 -5.83 18.36 -6.65
CA LEU A 140 -5.54 16.92 -6.55
C LEU A 140 -5.30 16.29 -7.92
N GLU A 141 -6.09 16.66 -8.93
CA GLU A 141 -5.89 16.21 -10.31
C GLU A 141 -4.52 16.61 -10.85
N ARG A 142 -4.03 17.83 -10.53
CA ARG A 142 -2.67 18.26 -10.88
C ARG A 142 -1.56 17.55 -10.09
N THR A 143 -1.91 16.87 -9.00
CA THR A 143 -0.96 16.08 -8.20
C THR A 143 -0.73 14.69 -8.83
N LEU A 144 -1.64 14.24 -9.71
CA LEU A 144 -1.46 13.05 -10.54
C LEU A 144 -0.27 13.29 -11.47
N SER A 145 0.87 12.69 -11.16
CA SER A 145 2.16 13.00 -11.77
C SER A 145 2.98 11.73 -12.00
N ILE A 146 4.26 11.90 -12.34
CA ILE A 146 5.23 10.82 -12.45
C ILE A 146 5.38 10.15 -11.07
N SER A 147 5.43 8.82 -11.08
CA SER A 147 5.64 8.01 -9.89
C SER A 147 6.94 8.40 -9.20
N ARG A 148 6.97 8.39 -7.87
CA ARG A 148 8.22 8.56 -7.12
C ARG A 148 9.09 7.30 -7.16
N LEU A 149 8.53 6.18 -7.63
CA LEU A 149 9.14 4.86 -7.66
C LEU A 149 9.58 4.42 -9.08
N SER A 150 9.34 5.25 -10.10
CA SER A 150 9.71 4.98 -11.49
C SER A 150 9.66 6.24 -12.37
N ASP A 151 10.14 6.16 -13.61
CA ASP A 151 9.97 7.25 -14.60
C ASP A 151 8.63 7.18 -15.34
N ASN A 152 7.74 6.28 -14.91
CA ASN A 152 6.41 6.12 -15.47
C ASN A 152 5.40 6.99 -14.71
N GLN A 153 4.25 7.22 -15.33
CA GLN A 153 3.15 7.89 -14.66
C GLN A 153 2.63 7.01 -13.51
N ALA A 154 2.33 7.63 -12.36
CA ALA A 154 1.71 6.93 -11.25
C ALA A 154 0.30 6.42 -11.64
N GLU A 155 -0.19 5.38 -10.97
CA GLU A 155 -1.58 4.95 -11.12
C GLU A 155 -2.55 6.05 -10.64
N GLY A 156 -2.22 6.68 -9.52
CA GLY A 156 -3.05 7.71 -8.92
C GLY A 156 -2.56 8.13 -7.55
N ILE A 157 -3.49 8.64 -6.75
CA ILE A 157 -3.24 9.07 -5.37
C ILE A 157 -4.24 8.46 -4.41
N TYR A 158 -3.77 8.20 -3.20
CA TYR A 158 -4.54 7.84 -2.04
C TYR A 158 -4.65 9.05 -1.11
N LEU A 159 -5.85 9.33 -0.60
CA LEU A 159 -6.17 10.49 0.21
C LEU A 159 -6.62 10.00 1.57
N ARG A 160 -6.05 10.57 2.62
CA ARG A 160 -6.32 10.18 4.01
C ARG A 160 -6.69 11.39 4.85
N PHE A 161 -7.72 11.24 5.65
CA PHE A 161 -8.06 12.17 6.73
C PHE A 161 -8.02 11.41 8.04
N ASP A 162 -7.09 11.80 8.92
CA ASP A 162 -6.95 11.25 10.26
C ASP A 162 -7.67 12.14 11.29
N GLN A 163 -8.23 11.52 12.32
CA GLN A 163 -8.81 12.20 13.46
C GLN A 163 -8.29 11.58 14.76
N GLY A 164 -7.43 12.32 15.46
CA GLY A 164 -6.67 11.80 16.59
C GLY A 164 -5.77 10.65 16.15
N ASP A 165 -5.89 9.51 16.81
CA ASP A 165 -5.04 8.33 16.60
C ASP A 165 -5.49 7.39 15.48
N TRP A 166 -6.51 7.79 14.71
CA TRP A 166 -7.20 6.90 13.78
C TRP A 166 -7.42 7.55 12.42
N LEU A 167 -7.33 6.73 11.37
CA LEU A 167 -7.81 7.09 10.04
C LEU A 167 -9.34 7.18 10.07
N LYS A 168 -9.88 8.37 9.78
CA LYS A 168 -11.32 8.63 9.83
C LYS A 168 -11.99 8.42 8.48
N GLN A 169 -11.38 8.93 7.41
CA GLN A 169 -11.90 8.80 6.05
C GLN A 169 -10.74 8.65 5.07
N ARG A 170 -11.02 7.96 3.97
CA ARG A 170 -10.06 7.77 2.88
C ARG A 170 -10.74 7.77 1.53
N ALA A 171 -9.99 8.16 0.52
CA ALA A 171 -10.44 8.17 -0.86
C ALA A 171 -9.27 7.86 -1.78
N LYS A 172 -9.58 7.57 -3.05
CA LYS A 172 -8.56 7.43 -4.10
C LYS A 172 -8.99 8.23 -5.31
N LEU A 173 -8.01 8.77 -6.02
CA LEU A 173 -8.19 9.34 -7.34
C LEU A 173 -7.24 8.59 -8.28
N VAL A 174 -7.81 7.85 -9.23
CA VAL A 174 -7.07 7.04 -10.21
C VAL A 174 -7.05 7.79 -11.52
N ARG A 175 -5.92 7.75 -12.22
CA ARG A 175 -5.79 8.41 -13.52
C ARG A 175 -6.68 7.73 -14.57
N PRO A 176 -7.44 8.49 -15.38
CA PRO A 176 -8.28 7.91 -16.43
C PRO A 176 -7.51 7.01 -17.40
N GLU A 177 -6.30 7.41 -17.80
CA GLU A 177 -5.48 6.65 -18.75
C GLU A 177 -5.04 5.29 -18.18
N PHE A 178 -4.86 5.21 -16.86
CA PHE A 178 -4.54 3.95 -16.18
C PHE A 178 -5.71 2.96 -16.26
N ILE A 179 -6.94 3.44 -16.06
CA ILE A 179 -8.15 2.60 -16.12
C ILE A 179 -8.30 1.98 -17.52
N GLN A 180 -8.01 2.75 -18.57
CA GLN A 180 -8.06 2.27 -19.95
C GLN A 180 -7.00 1.21 -20.22
N ALA A 181 -5.77 1.39 -19.72
CA ALA A 181 -4.65 0.46 -19.95
C ALA A 181 -4.82 -0.90 -19.23
N VAL A 182 -5.43 -0.95 -18.05
CA VAL A 182 -5.62 -2.20 -17.27
C VAL A 182 -6.50 -3.21 -18.03
N GLY A 183 -7.52 -2.75 -18.77
CA GLY A 183 -8.47 -3.60 -19.48
C GLY A 183 -7.86 -4.45 -20.60
N GLU A 184 -6.76 -4.01 -21.20
CA GLU A 184 -6.19 -4.64 -22.40
C GLU A 184 -4.98 -5.55 -22.10
N HIS A 185 -4.29 -5.35 -20.98
CA HIS A 185 -2.90 -5.80 -20.84
C HIS A 185 -2.62 -6.92 -19.84
N TRP A 186 -3.53 -7.18 -18.89
CA TRP A 186 -3.22 -8.03 -17.73
C TRP A 186 -3.37 -9.54 -17.98
N LEU A 187 -4.27 -9.96 -18.87
CA LEU A 187 -4.61 -11.37 -19.08
C LEU A 187 -3.61 -12.18 -19.93
N GLN A 188 -2.65 -11.54 -20.62
CA GLN A 188 -1.87 -12.20 -21.67
C GLN A 188 -0.35 -12.30 -21.44
N LYS A 189 0.21 -11.70 -20.38
CA LYS A 189 1.67 -11.66 -20.18
C LYS A 189 2.05 -12.39 -18.89
N GLY A 190 2.94 -13.37 -19.01
CA GLY A 190 3.55 -14.04 -17.86
C GLY A 190 4.19 -13.04 -16.89
N ILE A 191 4.38 -13.46 -15.64
CA ILE A 191 4.87 -12.60 -14.55
C ILE A 191 6.24 -12.02 -14.91
N LYS A 192 6.31 -10.70 -15.04
CA LYS A 192 7.56 -9.93 -15.10
C LYS A 192 7.81 -9.31 -13.74
N ALA A 193 9.04 -9.38 -13.23
CA ALA A 193 9.38 -8.75 -11.95
C ALA A 193 9.63 -7.24 -12.12
N ASN A 194 9.21 -6.43 -11.15
CA ASN A 194 9.69 -5.05 -11.01
C ASN A 194 11.15 -5.04 -10.51
N GLN A 195 11.78 -3.85 -10.57
CA GLN A 195 13.15 -3.65 -10.11
C GLN A 195 13.19 -2.84 -8.81
N LEU A 196 14.09 -3.27 -7.93
CA LEU A 196 14.44 -2.54 -6.72
C LEU A 196 15.48 -1.45 -7.05
N LYS A 197 15.50 -0.39 -6.26
CA LYS A 197 16.57 0.62 -6.33
C LYS A 197 17.92 -0.01 -5.96
N GLN A 198 19.00 0.58 -6.46
CA GLN A 198 20.36 0.14 -6.10
C GLN A 198 20.56 0.22 -4.57
N GLY A 199 21.08 -0.86 -3.98
CA GLY A 199 21.32 -0.95 -2.54
C GLY A 199 20.09 -1.24 -1.68
N ALA A 200 18.93 -1.54 -2.27
CA ALA A 200 17.79 -2.09 -1.52
C ALA A 200 18.17 -3.42 -0.85
N GLN A 201 17.82 -3.57 0.42
CA GLN A 201 17.89 -4.85 1.13
C GLN A 201 16.50 -5.45 1.16
N VAL A 202 16.39 -6.73 0.80
CA VAL A 202 15.16 -7.52 0.79
C VAL A 202 15.23 -8.53 1.91
#